data_AF-A0A2G9TTQ8-F1
#
_entry.id   AF-A0A2G9TTQ8-F1
#
_cell.length_a   1.000
_cell.length_b   1.000
_cell.length_c   1.000
_cell.angle_alpha   90.00
_cell.angle_beta   90.00
_cell.angle_gamma   90.00
#
_symmetry.space_group_name_H-M   'P 1'
#
loop_
_entity.id
_entity.type
_entity.pdbx_description
1 polymer ?
#
loop_
_entity_poly.entity_id
_entity_poly.type
_entity_poly.pdbx_seq_one_letter_code
_entity_poly.pdbx_strand_id
1 'polypeptide(L)'
;IRDECGEEEGPPAKMPYVSSLPWLSNSCFPLPQLPNATAFNQPDPTAAMMMNPFMLLVPQLFGQLDFSMFMKSSPPATPGMGVPKFYRWISERYPCLSEVISDTEIPEFDNLYLDMNGIIHNCSHPNDDDVHFRISQEQIFSDIFAYIDKLFNIIRPQKVFFLAVDGVAPRAKMNQQRARRFMSARTAAEQEQAHMRKGGELPTEKRFDSNCITPGTVFMAELHKALSSWLNSKVDRDPAWHNIRVYLSGHD
;
A
#
# COMPACT_ATOMS: atom_id res chain seq x y z
N ILE A 1 -5.92 44.68 -10.66
CA ILE A 1 -7.18 44.37 -11.38
C ILE A 1 -7.95 43.45 -10.44
N ARG A 2 -8.83 44.06 -9.64
CA ARG A 2 -9.86 43.39 -8.85
C ARG A 2 -11.10 43.23 -9.75
N ASP A 3 -12.05 42.45 -9.25
CA ASP A 3 -13.41 42.16 -9.78
C ASP A 3 -13.42 40.97 -10.77
N GLU A 4 -14.32 40.00 -10.75
CA GLU A 4 -15.60 39.77 -10.05
C GLU A 4 -16.04 38.31 -10.37
N CYS A 5 -16.83 37.68 -9.49
CA CYS A 5 -17.71 36.49 -9.61
C CYS A 5 -17.60 35.71 -8.28
N GLY A 6 -18.54 35.74 -7.33
CA GLY A 6 -19.98 35.90 -7.44
C GLY A 6 -20.66 34.53 -7.58
N GLU A 7 -20.45 33.60 -6.64
CA GLU A 7 -21.25 32.38 -6.54
C GLU A 7 -22.39 32.61 -5.53
N GLU A 8 -23.62 32.73 -6.05
CA GLU A 8 -24.85 32.70 -5.27
C GLU A 8 -25.12 31.27 -4.76
N GLU A 9 -25.20 31.11 -3.44
CA GLU A 9 -25.71 29.87 -2.83
C GLU A 9 -27.25 29.85 -2.92
N GLY A 10 -27.78 29.07 -3.87
CA GLY A 10 -29.19 28.69 -3.91
C GLY A 10 -29.52 27.58 -2.88
N PRO A 11 -30.72 27.57 -2.28
CA PRO A 11 -31.09 26.56 -1.29
C PRO A 11 -31.17 25.15 -1.89
N PRO A 12 -30.94 24.08 -1.09
CA PRO A 12 -30.85 22.72 -1.59
C PRO A 12 -32.18 22.25 -2.20
N ALA A 13 -32.11 21.80 -3.46
CA ALA A 13 -33.22 21.16 -4.14
C ALA A 13 -33.64 19.88 -3.39
N LYS A 14 -34.89 19.87 -2.91
CA LYS A 14 -35.53 18.68 -2.32
C LYS A 14 -35.68 17.62 -3.41
N MET A 15 -35.08 16.44 -3.22
CA MET A 15 -35.37 15.27 -4.05
C MET A 15 -36.86 14.89 -3.90
N PRO A 16 -37.62 14.73 -4.99
CA PRO A 16 -38.94 14.16 -4.90
C PRO A 16 -38.85 12.64 -4.64
N TYR A 17 -39.60 12.21 -3.63
CA TYR A 17 -39.91 10.82 -3.29
C TYR A 17 -40.54 10.13 -4.51
N VAL A 18 -39.80 9.26 -5.20
CA VAL A 18 -40.36 8.44 -6.29
C VAL A 18 -40.94 7.16 -5.68
N SER A 19 -42.12 7.30 -5.10
CA SER A 19 -43.08 6.20 -5.01
C SER A 19 -43.86 6.13 -6.32
N SER A 20 -44.10 4.91 -6.80
CA SER A 20 -45.03 4.52 -7.87
C SER A 20 -44.69 4.90 -9.31
N LEU A 21 -44.14 3.95 -10.07
CA LEU A 21 -44.61 3.66 -11.43
C LEU A 21 -44.61 2.13 -11.68
N PRO A 22 -45.64 1.57 -12.34
CA PRO A 22 -46.01 0.16 -12.25
C PRO A 22 -45.79 -0.56 -13.58
N TRP A 23 -44.59 -1.10 -13.82
CA TRP A 23 -44.31 -1.95 -14.99
C TRP A 23 -43.23 -2.97 -14.66
N LEU A 24 -43.55 -3.96 -13.83
CA LEU A 24 -42.86 -5.25 -13.72
C LEU A 24 -43.85 -6.25 -13.12
N SER A 25 -44.94 -6.51 -13.83
CA SER A 25 -45.80 -7.67 -13.57
C SER A 25 -45.56 -8.72 -14.65
N ASN A 26 -45.31 -9.94 -14.20
CA ASN A 26 -45.41 -11.21 -14.92
C ASN A 26 -44.35 -11.49 -15.98
N SER A 27 -43.28 -12.16 -15.55
CA SER A 27 -42.66 -13.25 -16.30
C SER A 27 -41.98 -14.20 -15.30
N CYS A 28 -42.77 -15.13 -14.76
CA CYS A 28 -42.28 -16.35 -14.16
C CYS A 28 -41.40 -17.10 -15.17
N PHE A 29 -40.12 -17.26 -14.86
CA PHE A 29 -39.31 -18.36 -15.39
C PHE A 29 -38.91 -19.27 -14.22
N PRO A 30 -39.09 -20.59 -14.34
CA PRO A 30 -38.98 -21.52 -13.23
C PRO A 30 -37.53 -21.74 -12.78
N LEU A 31 -37.33 -21.82 -11.46
CA LEU A 31 -36.12 -22.31 -10.80
C LEU A 31 -35.77 -23.72 -11.30
N PRO A 32 -34.53 -24.00 -11.72
CA PRO A 32 -34.09 -25.37 -11.95
C PRO A 32 -34.07 -26.13 -10.61
N GLN A 33 -34.76 -27.26 -10.58
CA GLN A 33 -34.67 -28.20 -9.47
C GLN A 33 -33.25 -28.79 -9.40
N LEU A 34 -32.62 -28.70 -8.24
CA LEU A 34 -31.37 -29.38 -7.94
C LEU A 34 -31.60 -30.91 -7.99
N PRO A 35 -30.82 -31.69 -8.77
CA PRO A 35 -30.88 -33.13 -8.68
C PRO A 35 -30.24 -33.61 -7.36
N ASN A 36 -30.81 -34.71 -6.84
CA ASN A 36 -30.50 -35.35 -5.59
C ASN A 36 -29.00 -35.56 -5.32
N ALA A 37 -28.65 -35.38 -4.05
CA ALA A 37 -27.36 -35.72 -3.46
C ALA A 37 -27.09 -37.23 -3.62
N THR A 38 -26.22 -37.59 -4.57
CA THR A 38 -25.32 -38.75 -4.55
C THR A 38 -24.45 -38.68 -5.79
N ALA A 39 -23.13 -38.88 -5.62
CA ALA A 39 -22.07 -38.86 -6.63
C ALA A 39 -21.57 -37.46 -7.03
N PHE A 40 -20.49 -37.01 -6.40
CA PHE A 40 -19.24 -36.63 -7.07
C PHE A 40 -18.17 -36.45 -5.99
N ASN A 41 -17.45 -37.53 -5.73
CA ASN A 41 -16.25 -37.54 -4.93
C ASN A 41 -15.09 -37.33 -5.92
N GLN A 42 -14.53 -36.12 -5.94
CA GLN A 42 -13.14 -35.75 -6.29
C GLN A 42 -13.09 -34.24 -6.67
N PRO A 43 -12.27 -33.42 -6.00
CA PRO A 43 -12.01 -32.05 -6.45
C PRO A 43 -10.98 -32.04 -7.58
N ASP A 44 -11.38 -31.45 -8.70
CA ASP A 44 -10.56 -31.13 -9.87
C ASP A 44 -9.55 -30.00 -9.53
N PRO A 45 -8.22 -30.18 -9.72
CA PRO A 45 -7.21 -29.25 -9.20
C PRO A 45 -6.95 -27.98 -10.04
N THR A 46 -7.76 -27.66 -11.05
CA THR A 46 -7.41 -26.62 -12.04
C THR A 46 -8.10 -25.26 -11.86
N ALA A 47 -8.93 -25.05 -10.84
CA ALA A 47 -9.65 -23.78 -10.63
C ALA A 47 -9.02 -22.79 -9.62
N ALA A 48 -7.86 -23.11 -9.04
CA ALA A 48 -7.25 -22.32 -7.95
C ALA A 48 -6.14 -21.34 -8.41
N MET A 49 -6.00 -21.07 -9.70
CA MET A 49 -5.05 -20.08 -10.21
C MET A 49 -5.77 -18.79 -10.57
N MET A 50 -5.87 -17.87 -9.61
CA MET A 50 -5.87 -16.39 -9.78
C MET A 50 -6.29 -15.73 -8.45
N MET A 51 -5.55 -15.99 -7.38
CA MET A 51 -5.53 -15.14 -6.19
C MET A 51 -4.07 -14.77 -5.96
N ASN A 52 -3.80 -13.49 -6.15
CA ASN A 52 -2.49 -12.86 -6.13
C ASN A 52 -1.74 -13.14 -4.80
N PRO A 53 -0.61 -13.88 -4.78
CA PRO A 53 0.13 -14.17 -3.56
C PRO A 53 0.93 -12.98 -3.01
N PHE A 54 0.81 -11.80 -3.62
CA PHE A 54 1.64 -10.63 -3.29
C PHE A 54 1.30 -9.92 -1.96
N MET A 55 0.20 -10.27 -1.30
CA MET A 55 -0.27 -9.60 -0.07
C MET A 55 0.12 -10.30 1.24
N LEU A 56 0.95 -11.34 1.21
CA LEU A 56 1.29 -12.13 2.40
C LEU A 56 2.77 -12.08 2.83
N LEU A 57 3.64 -11.35 2.12
CA LEU A 57 5.10 -11.47 2.33
C LEU A 57 5.79 -10.25 2.96
N VAL A 58 5.06 -9.19 3.32
CA VAL A 58 5.69 -7.92 3.74
C VAL A 58 5.65 -7.61 5.25
N PRO A 59 4.78 -8.18 6.11
CA PRO A 59 4.76 -7.74 7.51
C PRO A 59 5.33 -8.76 8.53
N GLN A 60 6.52 -9.35 8.35
CA GLN A 60 7.04 -10.31 9.36
C GLN A 60 8.57 -10.33 9.64
N LEU A 61 9.38 -9.43 9.08
CA LEU A 61 10.85 -9.48 9.23
C LEU A 61 11.49 -8.48 10.21
N PHE A 62 10.72 -7.90 11.14
CA PHE A 62 11.27 -6.95 12.12
C PHE A 62 10.84 -7.26 13.56
N GLY A 63 11.60 -8.13 14.21
CA GLY A 63 11.75 -8.12 15.66
C GLY A 63 12.63 -6.94 16.07
N GLN A 64 12.04 -5.73 16.12
CA GLN A 64 12.41 -4.59 16.99
C GLN A 64 11.65 -3.29 16.66
N LEU A 65 10.52 -3.35 15.95
CA LEU A 65 9.53 -2.28 16.01
C LEU A 65 8.37 -2.76 16.85
N ASP A 66 8.13 -2.05 17.95
CA ASP A 66 7.09 -2.33 18.93
C ASP A 66 5.70 -2.48 18.27
N PHE A 67 5.26 -3.73 18.10
CA PHE A 67 3.94 -4.09 17.59
C PHE A 67 2.78 -3.62 18.49
N SER A 68 3.07 -3.04 19.68
CA SER A 68 2.06 -2.49 20.57
C SER A 68 1.26 -1.34 19.94
N MET A 69 1.78 -0.69 18.89
CA MET A 69 1.10 0.43 18.24
C MET A 69 -0.05 -0.01 17.32
N PHE A 70 -0.03 -1.23 16.77
CA PHE A 70 -1.10 -1.73 15.89
C PHE A 70 -2.24 -2.45 16.65
N MET A 71 -2.04 -2.70 17.95
CA MET A 71 -2.95 -3.45 18.82
C MET A 71 -3.46 -2.62 20.02
N LYS A 72 -3.43 -1.28 19.95
CA LYS A 72 -4.12 -0.47 20.95
C LYS A 72 -5.63 -0.54 20.73
N SER A 73 -6.30 -1.22 21.65
CA SER A 73 -7.74 -1.23 21.83
C SER A 73 -8.30 0.20 21.74
N SER A 74 -9.07 0.46 20.68
CA SER A 74 -9.91 1.65 20.56
C SER A 74 -11.36 1.20 20.47
N PRO A 75 -12.30 1.92 21.12
CA PRO A 75 -13.68 1.48 21.33
C PRO A 75 -14.48 1.45 20.01
N PRO A 76 -15.65 0.78 19.98
CA PRO A 76 -16.34 0.51 18.73
C PRO A 76 -17.09 1.75 18.24
N ALA A 77 -16.71 2.30 17.09
CA ALA A 77 -17.65 3.04 16.25
C ALA A 77 -17.14 3.20 14.81
N THR A 78 -18.04 2.90 13.87
CA THR A 78 -18.09 3.17 12.43
C THR A 78 -17.48 2.15 11.43
N PRO A 79 -18.28 1.69 10.43
CA PRO A 79 -17.91 0.65 9.49
C PRO A 79 -17.18 1.25 8.27
N GLY A 80 -15.95 1.69 8.46
CA GLY A 80 -15.00 1.84 7.36
C GLY A 80 -14.20 0.55 7.24
N MET A 81 -14.52 -0.30 6.27
CA MET A 81 -13.67 -1.44 5.90
C MET A 81 -12.42 -0.91 5.18
N GLY A 82 -11.40 -0.54 5.94
CA GLY A 82 -10.06 -0.32 5.40
C GLY A 82 -9.39 -1.66 5.07
N VAL A 83 -8.49 -1.66 4.10
CA VAL A 83 -7.64 -2.81 3.75
C VAL A 83 -6.96 -3.45 5.00
N PRO A 84 -6.50 -2.71 6.01
CA PRO A 84 -5.93 -3.31 7.23
C PRO A 84 -6.94 -4.12 8.07
N LYS A 85 -8.21 -3.69 8.11
CA LYS A 85 -9.27 -4.43 8.81
C LYS A 85 -9.61 -5.71 8.05
N PHE A 86 -9.50 -5.71 6.73
CA PHE A 86 -9.70 -6.90 5.91
C PHE A 86 -8.59 -7.94 6.14
N TYR A 87 -7.33 -7.52 6.16
CA TYR A 87 -6.21 -8.41 6.50
C TYR A 87 -6.39 -9.03 7.88
N ARG A 88 -6.68 -8.21 8.89
CA ARG A 88 -6.96 -8.73 10.25
C ARG A 88 -8.12 -9.72 10.25
N TRP A 89 -9.23 -9.37 9.61
CA TRP A 89 -10.41 -10.23 9.56
C TRP A 89 -10.13 -11.57 8.88
N ILE A 90 -9.39 -11.60 7.77
CA ILE A 90 -9.09 -12.85 7.07
C ILE A 90 -8.10 -13.72 7.85
N SER A 91 -7.08 -13.13 8.48
CA SER A 91 -6.11 -13.85 9.31
C SER A 91 -6.76 -14.43 10.58
N GLU A 92 -7.67 -13.69 11.23
CA GLU A 92 -8.44 -14.21 12.37
C GLU A 92 -9.41 -15.33 11.94
N ARG A 93 -9.98 -15.23 10.73
CA ARG A 93 -10.95 -16.22 10.21
C ARG A 93 -10.29 -17.49 9.67
N TYR A 94 -9.10 -17.37 9.08
CA TYR A 94 -8.35 -18.46 8.46
C TYR A 94 -6.88 -18.40 8.92
N PRO A 95 -6.58 -18.83 10.16
CA PRO A 95 -5.27 -18.65 10.77
C PRO A 95 -4.14 -19.43 10.07
N CYS A 96 -4.47 -20.48 9.32
CA CYS A 96 -3.51 -21.25 8.53
C CYS A 96 -3.05 -20.56 7.23
N LEU A 97 -3.59 -19.38 6.89
CA LEU A 97 -3.16 -18.63 5.71
C LEU A 97 -1.85 -17.87 5.91
N SER A 98 -1.45 -17.64 7.16
CA SER A 98 -0.28 -16.83 7.50
C SER A 98 0.63 -17.61 8.43
N GLU A 99 1.87 -17.81 8.01
CA GLU A 99 2.91 -18.47 8.80
C GLU A 99 4.07 -17.50 8.97
N VAL A 100 4.68 -17.50 10.16
CA VAL A 100 5.89 -16.70 10.40
C VAL A 100 7.05 -17.42 9.74
N ILE A 101 7.62 -16.79 8.73
CA ILE A 101 8.69 -17.36 7.95
C ILE A 101 9.97 -17.48 8.78
N SER A 102 10.55 -18.68 8.84
CA SER A 102 11.94 -18.90 9.23
C SER A 102 12.83 -18.96 7.97
N ASP A 103 14.08 -18.49 8.04
CA ASP A 103 14.99 -18.43 6.87
C ASP A 103 15.22 -19.80 6.18
N THR A 104 14.92 -20.89 6.88
CA THR A 104 15.08 -22.28 6.43
C THR A 104 13.86 -22.87 5.73
N GLU A 105 12.67 -22.27 5.87
CA GLU A 105 11.40 -22.87 5.43
C GLU A 105 10.76 -22.13 4.24
N ILE A 106 11.52 -21.22 3.61
CA ILE A 106 11.03 -20.42 2.48
C ILE A 106 10.94 -21.32 1.24
N PRO A 107 9.74 -21.50 0.64
CA PRO A 107 9.60 -22.20 -0.62
C PRO A 107 10.38 -21.49 -1.73
N GLU A 108 10.79 -22.24 -2.75
CA GLU A 108 11.42 -21.63 -3.92
C GLU A 108 10.39 -20.85 -4.73
N PHE A 109 10.75 -19.61 -5.11
CA PHE A 109 9.92 -18.75 -5.93
C PHE A 109 10.56 -18.50 -7.28
N ASP A 110 9.78 -18.61 -8.35
CA ASP A 110 10.22 -18.21 -9.68
C ASP A 110 10.27 -16.69 -9.84
N ASN A 111 9.25 -16.00 -9.33
CA ASN A 111 9.01 -14.59 -9.62
C ASN A 111 8.75 -13.83 -8.31
N LEU A 112 9.52 -12.75 -8.11
CA LEU A 112 9.29 -11.77 -7.04
C LEU A 112 8.92 -10.43 -7.68
N TYR A 113 7.80 -9.87 -7.25
CA TYR A 113 7.37 -8.51 -7.61
C TYR A 113 7.65 -7.59 -6.42
N LEU A 114 7.70 -6.28 -6.55
CA LEU A 114 7.80 -5.38 -5.40
C LEU A 114 7.01 -4.12 -5.69
N ASP A 115 6.09 -3.79 -4.80
CA ASP A 115 5.48 -2.47 -4.76
C ASP A 115 6.44 -1.52 -4.02
N MET A 116 7.13 -0.69 -4.81
CA MET A 116 8.14 0.21 -4.30
C MET A 116 7.56 1.32 -3.44
N ASN A 117 6.30 1.71 -3.63
CA ASN A 117 5.74 2.81 -2.86
C ASN A 117 5.63 2.46 -1.37
N GLY A 118 5.22 1.23 -1.05
CA GLY A 118 5.20 0.76 0.33
C GLY A 118 6.59 0.83 0.97
N ILE A 119 7.63 0.45 0.23
CA ILE A 119 9.03 0.48 0.69
C ILE A 119 9.49 1.94 0.89
N ILE A 120 9.26 2.82 -0.09
CA ILE A 120 9.67 4.24 -0.03
C ILE A 120 8.99 4.94 1.16
N HIS A 121 7.70 4.68 1.40
CA HIS A 121 7.00 5.22 2.57
C HIS A 121 7.61 4.74 3.88
N ASN A 122 7.82 3.43 4.04
CA ASN A 122 8.38 2.86 5.26
C ASN A 122 9.81 3.35 5.54
N CYS A 123 10.65 3.51 4.51
CA CYS A 123 12.02 3.99 4.66
C CYS A 123 12.12 5.50 4.90
N SER A 124 11.11 6.29 4.53
CA SER A 124 11.15 7.75 4.69
C SER A 124 10.47 8.27 5.95
N HIS A 125 9.51 7.53 6.50
CA HIS A 125 8.81 7.89 7.74
C HIS A 125 8.24 6.61 8.39
N PRO A 126 9.06 5.82 9.09
CA PRO A 126 8.60 4.59 9.73
C PRO A 126 7.60 4.86 10.87
N ASN A 127 7.62 6.06 11.46
CA ASN A 127 6.65 6.49 12.46
C ASN A 127 6.23 7.95 12.20
N ASP A 128 5.01 8.14 11.69
CA ASP A 128 4.48 9.46 11.38
C ASP A 128 4.18 10.32 12.62
N ASP A 129 4.08 9.70 13.80
CA ASP A 129 3.78 10.37 15.07
C ASP A 129 5.01 10.99 15.75
N ASP A 130 6.23 10.66 15.27
CA ASP A 130 7.45 11.24 15.81
C ASP A 130 7.77 12.59 15.14
N VAL A 131 7.45 13.67 15.86
CA VAL A 131 7.69 15.05 15.41
C VAL A 131 9.18 15.40 15.34
N HIS A 132 10.05 14.63 16.00
CA HIS A 132 11.51 14.83 16.00
C HIS A 132 12.24 14.07 14.91
N PHE A 133 11.59 13.11 14.24
CA PHE A 133 12.25 12.28 13.24
C PHE A 133 12.75 13.12 12.06
N ARG A 134 14.04 13.03 11.77
CA ARG A 134 14.71 13.69 10.64
C ARG A 134 15.54 12.66 9.89
N ILE A 135 15.44 12.68 8.57
CA ILE A 135 16.17 11.79 7.69
C ILE A 135 16.53 12.54 6.41
N SER A 136 17.76 12.35 5.93
CA SER A 136 18.21 12.93 4.66
C SER A 136 17.77 12.07 3.49
N GLN A 137 17.75 12.66 2.30
CA GLN A 137 17.40 11.94 1.06
C GLN A 137 18.38 10.78 0.79
N GLU A 138 19.67 11.00 1.03
CA GLU A 138 20.71 9.99 0.81
C GLU A 138 20.52 8.80 1.74
N GLN A 139 20.14 9.04 2.99
CA GLN A 139 19.84 7.97 3.95
C GLN A 139 18.59 7.19 3.52
N ILE A 140 17.53 7.88 3.09
CA ILE A 140 16.32 7.22 2.55
C ILE A 140 16.69 6.28 1.39
N PHE A 141 17.53 6.74 0.45
CA PHE A 141 17.93 5.92 -0.69
C PHE A 141 18.74 4.70 -0.26
N SER A 142 19.68 4.88 0.66
CA SER A 142 20.46 3.78 1.25
C SER A 142 19.56 2.75 1.93
N ASP A 143 18.56 3.20 2.70
CA ASP A 143 17.63 2.33 3.41
C ASP A 143 16.74 1.55 2.44
N ILE A 144 16.28 2.20 1.37
CA ILE A 144 15.53 1.53 0.29
C ILE A 144 16.38 0.42 -0.34
N PHE A 145 17.63 0.70 -0.70
CA PHE A 145 18.52 -0.29 -1.33
C PHE A 145 18.81 -1.47 -0.41
N ALA A 146 19.10 -1.20 0.87
CA ALA A 146 19.30 -2.24 1.88
C ALA A 146 18.04 -3.10 2.06
N TYR A 147 16.85 -2.48 2.01
CA TYR A 147 15.58 -3.18 2.14
C TYR A 147 15.30 -4.10 0.95
N ILE A 148 15.50 -3.61 -0.27
CA ILE A 148 15.36 -4.42 -1.50
C ILE A 148 16.34 -5.60 -1.46
N ASP A 149 17.60 -5.36 -1.10
CA ASP A 149 18.63 -6.38 -1.02
C ASP A 149 18.30 -7.45 0.02
N LYS A 150 17.80 -7.03 1.19
CA LYS A 150 17.32 -7.95 2.23
C LYS A 150 16.18 -8.84 1.70
N LEU A 151 15.16 -8.25 1.06
CA LEU A 151 14.04 -9.02 0.51
C LEU A 151 14.49 -10.00 -0.58
N PHE A 152 15.37 -9.56 -1.48
CA PHE A 152 15.91 -10.41 -2.53
C PHE A 152 16.67 -11.62 -1.96
N ASN A 153 17.52 -11.39 -0.94
CA ASN A 153 18.32 -12.44 -0.32
C ASN A 153 17.51 -13.47 0.48
N ILE A 154 16.34 -13.05 0.98
CA ILE A 154 15.41 -13.92 1.71
C ILE A 154 14.61 -14.77 0.72
N ILE A 155 14.06 -14.16 -0.34
CA ILE A 155 13.15 -14.86 -1.26
C ILE A 155 13.88 -15.63 -2.37
N ARG A 156 15.04 -15.14 -2.81
CA ARG A 156 15.89 -15.76 -3.86
C ARG A 156 15.10 -16.18 -5.12
N PRO A 157 14.51 -15.24 -5.86
CA PRO A 157 13.71 -15.56 -7.04
C PRO A 157 14.55 -16.24 -8.13
N GLN A 158 14.02 -17.24 -8.83
CA GLN A 158 14.78 -18.03 -9.82
C GLN A 158 14.73 -17.46 -11.25
N LYS A 159 13.70 -16.70 -11.61
CA LYS A 159 13.43 -16.28 -13.00
C LYS A 159 13.24 -14.78 -13.16
N VAL A 160 12.37 -14.17 -12.36
CA VAL A 160 11.98 -12.76 -12.52
C VAL A 160 12.06 -12.02 -11.19
N PHE A 161 12.67 -10.84 -11.24
CA PHE A 161 12.61 -9.86 -10.18
C PHE A 161 12.07 -8.54 -10.73
N PHE A 162 10.87 -8.14 -10.31
CA PHE A 162 10.14 -7.00 -10.87
C PHE A 162 9.92 -5.93 -9.80
N LEU A 163 10.40 -4.71 -10.02
CA LEU A 163 10.21 -3.58 -9.13
C LEU A 163 9.27 -2.58 -9.79
N ALA A 164 8.17 -2.25 -9.12
CA ALA A 164 7.12 -1.37 -9.62
C ALA A 164 7.02 -0.10 -8.77
N VAL A 165 7.27 1.05 -9.37
CA VAL A 165 6.97 2.37 -8.78
C VAL A 165 5.63 2.85 -9.36
N ASP A 166 4.72 3.42 -8.56
CA ASP A 166 3.49 3.96 -9.16
C ASP A 166 3.85 5.11 -10.11
N GLY A 167 3.35 5.04 -11.35
CA GLY A 167 3.28 6.16 -12.27
C GLY A 167 2.02 7.01 -12.05
N VAL A 168 1.63 7.78 -13.07
CA VAL A 168 0.45 8.66 -13.01
C VAL A 168 -0.83 7.83 -12.80
N ALA A 169 -1.55 8.12 -11.73
CA ALA A 169 -2.74 7.40 -11.32
C ALA A 169 -4.03 7.92 -12.01
N PRO A 170 -5.07 7.08 -12.16
CA PRO A 170 -6.37 7.51 -12.67
C PRO A 170 -7.08 8.47 -11.70
N ARG A 171 -7.98 9.31 -12.23
CA ARG A 171 -8.65 10.40 -11.47
C ARG A 171 -9.31 9.95 -10.16
N ALA A 172 -9.91 8.76 -10.14
CA ALA A 172 -10.52 8.21 -8.93
C ALA A 172 -9.48 7.99 -7.80
N LYS A 173 -8.33 7.37 -8.12
CA LYS A 173 -7.21 7.17 -7.19
C LYS A 173 -6.56 8.51 -6.82
N MET A 174 -6.48 9.46 -7.76
CA MET A 174 -5.98 10.82 -7.48
C MET A 174 -6.82 11.55 -6.42
N ASN A 175 -8.15 11.49 -6.50
CA ASN A 175 -9.02 12.13 -5.51
C ASN A 175 -8.79 11.54 -4.10
N GLN A 176 -8.64 10.21 -4.02
CA GLN A 176 -8.33 9.53 -2.76
C GLN A 176 -6.93 9.92 -2.24
N GLN A 177 -5.92 9.96 -3.09
CA GLN A 177 -4.57 10.41 -2.72
C GLN A 177 -4.58 11.87 -2.25
N ARG A 178 -5.31 12.75 -2.93
CA ARG A 178 -5.46 14.16 -2.55
C ARG A 178 -6.07 14.31 -1.16
N ALA A 179 -7.15 13.59 -0.87
CA ALA A 179 -7.79 13.61 0.44
C ALA A 179 -6.83 13.11 1.54
N ARG A 180 -6.10 12.00 1.30
CA ARG A 180 -5.11 11.49 2.26
C ARG A 180 -4.00 12.50 2.55
N ARG A 181 -3.42 13.11 1.51
CA ARG A 181 -2.34 14.10 1.64
C ARG A 181 -2.76 15.36 2.38
N PHE A 182 -3.99 15.82 2.12
CA PHE A 182 -4.54 16.96 2.84
C PHE A 182 -4.69 16.67 4.33
N MET A 183 -5.20 15.48 4.67
CA MET A 183 -5.34 15.06 6.06
C MET A 183 -3.99 14.88 6.75
N SER A 184 -3.01 14.24 6.12
CA SER A 184 -1.68 14.04 6.72
C SER A 184 -0.96 15.35 6.97
N ALA A 185 -1.01 16.30 6.02
CA ALA A 185 -0.43 17.63 6.21
C ALA A 185 -1.09 18.38 7.38
N ARG A 186 -2.42 18.29 7.51
CA ARG A 186 -3.15 18.90 8.63
C ARG A 186 -2.78 18.26 9.97
N THR A 187 -2.75 16.93 10.05
CA THR A 187 -2.39 16.20 11.27
C THR A 187 -0.96 16.49 11.71
N ALA A 188 0.00 16.55 10.77
CA ALA A 188 1.38 16.91 11.07
C ALA A 188 1.49 18.33 11.67
N ALA A 189 0.77 19.30 11.09
CA ALA A 189 0.73 20.67 11.62
C ALA A 189 0.08 20.75 13.01
N GLU A 190 -1.00 19.99 13.25
CA GLU A 190 -1.65 19.90 14.56
C GLU A 190 -0.72 19.28 15.62
N GLN A 191 0.03 18.23 15.27
CA GLN A 191 1.01 17.57 16.14
C GLN A 191 2.18 18.51 16.50
N GLU A 192 2.73 19.22 15.53
CA GLU A 192 3.78 20.23 15.76
C GLU A 192 3.30 21.33 16.70
N GLN A 193 2.11 21.89 16.46
CA GLN A 193 1.53 22.91 17.34
C GLN A 193 1.27 22.38 18.75
N ALA A 194 0.76 21.15 18.89
CA ALA A 194 0.54 20.52 20.18
C ALA A 194 1.85 20.30 20.94
N HIS A 195 2.95 19.97 20.24
CA HIS A 195 4.28 19.84 20.83
C HIS A 195 4.82 21.20 21.32
N MET A 196 4.70 22.25 20.49
CA MET A 196 5.11 23.61 20.88
C MET A 196 4.31 24.14 22.07
N ARG A 197 2.99 23.86 22.14
CA ARG A 197 2.14 24.25 23.29
C ARG A 197 2.56 23.58 24.60
N LYS A 198 3.16 22.38 24.53
CA LYS A 198 3.72 21.68 25.69
C LYS A 198 5.12 22.17 26.08
N GLY A 199 5.64 23.21 25.41
CA GLY A 199 6.97 23.77 25.66
C GLY A 199 8.10 22.94 25.02
N GLY A 200 7.78 22.03 24.10
CA GLY A 200 8.81 21.25 23.42
C GLY A 200 9.40 22.01 22.24
N GLU A 201 10.74 22.01 22.14
CA GLU A 201 11.47 22.57 21.01
C GLU A 201 11.43 21.61 19.82
N LEU A 202 11.40 22.15 18.61
CA LEU A 202 11.49 21.36 17.37
C LEU A 202 12.93 21.33 16.88
N PRO A 203 13.40 20.23 16.25
CA PRO A 203 14.68 20.20 15.59
C PRO A 203 14.79 21.31 14.53
N THR A 204 15.98 21.91 14.41
CA THR A 204 16.28 22.95 13.43
C THR A 204 16.16 22.46 11.99
N GLU A 205 16.41 21.17 11.77
CA GLU A 205 16.28 20.54 10.46
C GLU A 205 14.81 20.38 10.07
N LYS A 206 14.53 20.53 8.77
CA LYS A 206 13.17 20.39 8.24
C LYS A 206 12.78 18.91 8.19
N ARG A 207 11.53 18.60 8.56
CA ARG A 207 10.95 17.27 8.36
C ARG A 207 10.90 16.93 6.87
N PHE A 208 11.14 15.67 6.54
CA PHE A 208 10.97 15.15 5.18
C PHE A 208 9.50 15.31 4.73
N ASP A 209 9.28 15.88 3.55
CA ASP A 209 7.94 16.09 3.00
C ASP A 209 7.53 14.89 2.15
N SER A 210 6.71 13.99 2.71
CA SER A 210 6.25 12.78 2.03
C SER A 210 5.40 13.05 0.77
N ASN A 211 4.93 14.29 0.55
CA ASN A 211 4.24 14.64 -0.70
C ASN A 211 5.16 14.58 -1.93
N CYS A 212 6.49 14.63 -1.73
CA CYS A 212 7.46 14.44 -2.81
C CYS A 212 7.45 13.01 -3.38
N ILE A 213 6.82 12.05 -2.70
CA ILE A 213 6.58 10.68 -3.18
C ILE A 213 5.39 10.71 -4.14
N THR A 214 5.60 11.34 -5.30
CA THR A 214 4.64 11.47 -6.40
C THR A 214 5.40 11.48 -7.72
N PRO A 215 4.90 10.82 -8.77
CA PRO A 215 5.46 10.97 -10.11
C PRO A 215 5.62 12.44 -10.51
N GLY A 216 6.74 12.74 -11.18
CA GLY A 216 7.04 14.09 -11.68
C GLY A 216 7.73 15.02 -10.67
N THR A 217 8.03 14.57 -9.46
CA THR A 217 8.86 15.33 -8.51
C THR A 217 10.36 15.08 -8.78
N VAL A 218 11.21 16.03 -8.36
CA VAL A 218 12.67 15.88 -8.44
C VAL A 218 13.15 14.67 -7.64
N PHE A 219 12.59 14.48 -6.44
CA PHE A 219 12.89 13.33 -5.58
C PHE A 219 12.68 11.99 -6.32
N MET A 220 11.55 11.80 -7.00
CA MET A 220 11.26 10.56 -7.71
C MET A 220 12.19 10.34 -8.93
N ALA A 221 12.55 11.41 -9.63
CA ALA A 221 13.49 11.33 -10.75
C ALA A 221 14.91 10.95 -10.28
N GLU A 222 15.37 11.55 -9.18
CA GLU A 222 16.66 11.22 -8.57
C GLU A 222 16.67 9.80 -8.01
N LEU A 223 15.59 9.37 -7.35
CA LEU A 223 15.42 8.01 -6.86
C LEU A 223 15.45 7.01 -8.02
N HIS A 224 14.74 7.27 -9.11
CA HIS A 224 14.75 6.39 -10.29
C HIS A 224 16.16 6.24 -10.88
N LYS A 225 16.91 7.34 -11.00
CA LYS A 225 18.29 7.33 -11.49
C LYS A 225 19.24 6.56 -10.55
N ALA A 226 19.10 6.79 -9.25
CA ALA A 226 19.91 6.12 -8.22
C ALA A 226 19.61 4.61 -8.19
N LEU A 227 18.33 4.24 -8.22
CA LEU A 227 17.87 2.85 -8.22
C LEU A 227 18.33 2.11 -9.49
N SER A 228 18.22 2.74 -10.66
CA SER A 228 18.71 2.16 -11.92
C SER A 228 20.22 1.90 -11.88
N SER A 229 21.00 2.88 -11.40
CA SER A 229 22.45 2.74 -11.22
C SER A 229 22.80 1.62 -10.24
N TRP A 230 22.06 1.53 -9.13
CA TRP A 230 22.26 0.52 -8.10
C TRP A 230 21.92 -0.88 -8.61
N LEU A 231 20.79 -1.06 -9.30
CA LEU A 231 20.40 -2.34 -9.90
C LEU A 231 21.43 -2.83 -10.92
N ASN A 232 21.92 -1.95 -11.81
CA ASN A 232 23.00 -2.30 -12.74
C ASN A 232 24.25 -2.78 -11.98
N SER A 233 24.62 -2.09 -10.90
CA SER A 233 25.77 -2.51 -10.09
C SER A 233 25.57 -3.87 -9.42
N LYS A 234 24.32 -4.22 -9.04
CA LYS A 234 23.97 -5.51 -8.47
C LYS A 234 24.02 -6.62 -9.52
N VAL A 235 23.41 -6.40 -10.68
CA VAL A 235 23.47 -7.35 -11.80
C VAL A 235 24.91 -7.58 -12.26
N ASP A 236 25.78 -6.57 -12.24
CA ASP A 236 27.17 -6.75 -12.67
C ASP A 236 28.02 -7.50 -11.62
N ARG A 237 27.85 -7.18 -10.33
CA ARG A 237 28.79 -7.59 -9.27
C ARG A 237 28.32 -8.78 -8.45
N ASP A 238 27.02 -9.01 -8.34
CA ASP A 238 26.45 -10.01 -7.47
C ASP A 238 26.05 -11.27 -8.28
N PRO A 239 26.74 -12.41 -8.10
CA PRO A 239 26.42 -13.65 -8.81
C PRO A 239 24.99 -14.13 -8.59
N ALA A 240 24.36 -13.78 -7.46
CA ALA A 240 22.98 -14.16 -7.18
C ALA A 240 21.99 -13.52 -8.16
N TRP A 241 22.38 -12.43 -8.84
CA TRP A 241 21.52 -11.66 -9.75
C TRP A 241 21.76 -12.00 -11.23
N HIS A 242 22.83 -12.75 -11.56
CA HIS A 242 23.27 -13.00 -12.95
C HIS A 242 22.28 -13.79 -13.78
N ASN A 243 21.54 -14.72 -13.18
CA ASN A 243 20.65 -15.65 -13.89
C ASN A 243 19.16 -15.24 -13.83
N ILE A 244 18.86 -14.02 -13.39
CA ILE A 244 17.49 -13.55 -13.15
C ILE A 244 17.20 -12.35 -14.05
N ARG A 245 15.99 -12.28 -14.58
CA ARG A 245 15.53 -11.10 -15.32
C ARG A 245 15.02 -10.05 -14.35
N VAL A 246 15.77 -8.96 -14.24
CA VAL A 246 15.42 -7.80 -13.41
C VAL A 246 14.67 -6.77 -14.25
N TYR A 247 13.48 -6.38 -13.82
CA TYR A 247 12.68 -5.34 -14.44
C TYR A 247 12.45 -4.21 -13.45
N LEU A 248 12.70 -2.98 -13.89
CA LEU A 248 12.34 -1.77 -13.18
C LEU A 248 11.26 -1.04 -13.99
N SER A 249 10.05 -0.98 -13.45
CA SER A 249 8.99 -0.09 -13.93
C SER A 249 9.08 1.20 -13.11
N GLY A 250 9.63 2.24 -13.73
CA GLY A 250 9.79 3.56 -13.12
C GLY A 250 8.47 4.31 -12.94
N HIS A 251 8.59 5.57 -12.51
CA HIS A 251 7.45 6.46 -12.36
C HIS A 251 7.04 7.13 -13.69
N ASP A 252 7.82 6.89 -14.74
CA ASP A 252 7.78 7.50 -16.07
C ASP A 252 6.94 6.70 -17.09
#